data_AF-A0A060M039-F1
#
_entry.id   AF-A0A060M039-F1
#
_cell.length_a   1.000
_cell.length_b   1.000
_cell.length_c   1.000
_cell.angle_alpha   90.00
_cell.angle_beta   90.00
_cell.angle_gamma   90.00
#
_symmetry.space_group_name_H-M   'P 1'
#
loop_
_entity.id
_entity.type
_entity.pdbx_description
1 polymer ?
#
loop_
_entity_poly.entity_id
_entity_poly.type
_entity_poly.pdbx_seq_one_letter_code
_entity_poly.pdbx_strand_id
1 'polypeptide(L)'
;MDFKQGDIYAYQLPNGYYSVMKVLEYNPKKKKEGILFILTSYFDDILPNLDDERIDLPYEKDYRAVAEEIDVDDLIFVGNKQLNEQELALVIKGRRTTGGFTILFSD
;
A
#
# COMPACT_ATOMS: atom_id res chain seq x y z
N MET A 1 -2.93 -15.61 0.71
CA MET A 1 -2.12 -14.80 1.65
C MET A 1 -3.06 -14.05 2.60
N ASP A 2 -2.65 -13.82 3.86
CA ASP A 2 -3.38 -12.99 4.84
C ASP A 2 -2.54 -11.73 5.12
N PHE A 3 -2.92 -10.60 4.51
CA PHE A 3 -2.16 -9.36 4.58
C PHE A 3 -2.44 -8.62 5.88
N LYS A 4 -1.42 -8.02 6.50
CA LYS A 4 -1.57 -7.17 7.67
C LYS A 4 -1.24 -5.72 7.32
N GLN A 5 -1.87 -4.80 8.05
CA GLN A 5 -1.54 -3.39 7.95
C GLN A 5 -0.06 -3.18 8.27
N GLY A 6 0.62 -2.40 7.42
CA GLY A 6 2.05 -2.13 7.52
C GLY A 6 2.94 -3.20 6.92
N ASP A 7 2.38 -4.32 6.41
CA ASP A 7 3.20 -5.29 5.68
C ASP A 7 3.78 -4.65 4.43
N ILE A 8 5.03 -4.98 4.14
CA ILE A 8 5.78 -4.49 3.00
C ILE A 8 6.11 -5.69 2.11
N TYR A 9 5.74 -5.56 0.85
CA TYR A 9 6.02 -6.55 -0.19
C TYR A 9 6.81 -5.89 -1.32
N ALA A 10 7.68 -6.66 -1.94
CA ALA A 10 8.29 -6.31 -3.21
C ALA A 10 7.73 -7.21 -4.30
N TYR A 11 7.69 -6.72 -5.53
CA TYR A 11 7.45 -7.52 -6.71
C TYR A 11 8.48 -7.19 -7.78
N GLN A 12 8.92 -8.20 -8.52
CA GLN A 12 9.91 -8.03 -9.56
C GLN A 12 9.23 -7.69 -10.88
N LEU A 13 9.66 -6.61 -11.51
CA LEU A 13 9.21 -6.19 -12.82
C LEU A 13 9.92 -6.97 -13.93
N PRO A 14 9.34 -7.05 -15.14
CA PRO A 14 9.96 -7.76 -16.26
C PRO A 14 11.37 -7.26 -16.65
N ASN A 15 11.70 -6.02 -16.28
CA ASN A 15 13.02 -5.42 -16.51
C ASN A 15 14.05 -5.77 -15.42
N GLY A 16 13.69 -6.60 -14.44
CA GLY A 16 14.57 -7.07 -13.36
C GLY A 16 14.56 -6.22 -12.10
N TYR A 17 13.97 -5.03 -12.12
CA TYR A 17 13.87 -4.13 -10.97
C TYR A 17 12.75 -4.56 -10.02
N TYR A 18 12.91 -4.22 -8.74
CA TYR A 18 11.91 -4.41 -7.70
C TYR A 18 11.16 -3.11 -7.44
N SER A 19 9.84 -3.21 -7.34
CA SER A 19 8.99 -2.15 -6.81
C SER A 19 8.38 -2.62 -5.49
N VAL A 20 8.25 -1.69 -4.54
CA VAL A 20 7.78 -1.98 -3.19
C VAL A 20 6.40 -1.41 -2.95
N MET A 21 5.59 -2.18 -2.24
CA MET A 21 4.28 -1.79 -1.77
C MET A 21 4.17 -1.97 -0.27
N LYS A 22 3.49 -1.04 0.40
CA LYS A 22 3.12 -1.13 1.81
C LYS A 22 1.60 -1.25 1.93
N VAL A 23 1.14 -2.23 2.70
CA VAL A 23 -0.29 -2.48 2.91
C VAL A 23 -0.84 -1.43 3.87
N LEU A 24 -1.77 -0.61 3.40
CA LEU A 24 -2.46 0.37 4.23
C LEU A 24 -3.68 -0.25 4.92
N GLU A 25 -4.46 -1.03 4.20
CA GLU A 25 -5.65 -1.71 4.72
C GLU A 25 -5.95 -2.98 3.92
N TYR A 26 -6.31 -4.07 4.62
CA TYR A 26 -6.78 -5.30 4.01
C TYR A 26 -8.03 -5.81 4.72
N ASN A 27 -9.06 -6.15 3.94
CA ASN A 27 -10.28 -6.76 4.47
C ASN A 27 -10.38 -8.23 4.04
N PRO A 28 -9.92 -9.19 4.87
CA PRO A 28 -9.97 -10.61 4.53
C PRO A 28 -11.41 -11.13 4.37
N LYS A 29 -12.40 -10.48 5.02
CA LYS A 29 -13.82 -10.85 4.94
C LYS A 29 -14.49 -10.36 3.67
N LYS A 30 -13.94 -9.34 3.02
CA LYS A 30 -14.50 -8.72 1.82
C LYS A 30 -13.40 -8.59 0.76
N LYS A 31 -12.88 -9.73 0.31
CA LYS A 31 -11.82 -9.80 -0.72
C LYS A 31 -12.11 -8.95 -1.96
N LYS A 32 -13.39 -8.76 -2.33
CA LYS A 32 -13.84 -7.91 -3.44
C LYS A 32 -13.66 -6.40 -3.21
N GLU A 33 -13.56 -5.95 -1.95
CA GLU A 33 -13.24 -4.55 -1.62
C GLU A 33 -11.74 -4.26 -1.79
N GLY A 34 -10.92 -5.29 -2.04
CA GLY A 34 -9.52 -5.17 -2.41
C GLY A 34 -8.57 -5.01 -1.21
N ILE A 35 -7.27 -5.05 -1.52
CA ILE A 35 -6.21 -4.59 -0.63
C ILE A 35 -5.93 -3.14 -1.01
N LEU A 36 -5.85 -2.25 -0.03
CA LEU A 36 -5.35 -0.89 -0.25
C LEU A 36 -3.85 -0.90 0.00
N PHE A 37 -3.08 -0.67 -1.04
CA PHE A 37 -1.63 -0.50 -0.94
C PHE A 37 -1.27 0.98 -1.08
N ILE A 38 -0.05 1.33 -0.68
CA ILE A 38 0.70 2.44 -1.24
C ILE A 38 1.93 1.86 -1.91
N LEU A 39 2.15 2.18 -3.19
CA LEU A 39 3.45 1.95 -3.81
C LEU A 39 4.42 2.95 -3.17
N THR A 40 5.56 2.47 -2.71
CA THR A 40 6.61 3.37 -2.25
C THR A 40 7.44 3.77 -3.47
N SER A 41 8.12 4.91 -3.43
CA SER A 41 9.01 5.33 -4.54
C SER A 41 10.29 4.47 -4.63
N TYR A 42 10.33 3.34 -3.91
CA TYR A 42 11.41 2.40 -3.94
C TYR A 42 11.37 1.58 -5.23
N PHE A 43 12.31 1.90 -6.12
CA PHE A 43 12.58 1.19 -7.35
C PHE A 43 14.08 0.91 -7.42
N ASP A 44 14.48 -0.35 -7.33
CA ASP A 44 15.89 -0.72 -7.27
C ASP A 44 16.14 -2.08 -7.93
N ASP A 45 17.37 -2.34 -8.38
CA ASP A 45 17.74 -3.62 -9.01
C ASP A 45 18.02 -4.73 -7.98
N ILE A 46 18.01 -4.38 -6.69
CA ILE A 46 18.18 -5.27 -5.54
C ILE A 46 16.90 -5.32 -4.72
N LEU A 47 16.62 -6.48 -4.12
CA LEU A 47 15.50 -6.63 -3.20
C LEU A 47 15.70 -5.69 -1.99
N PRO A 48 14.69 -4.84 -1.65
CA PRO A 48 14.79 -3.88 -0.56
C PRO A 48 15.05 -4.52 0.79
N ASN A 49 15.82 -3.81 1.62
CA ASN A 49 15.89 -4.07 3.06
C ASN A 49 14.82 -3.24 3.78
N LEU A 50 14.19 -3.82 4.80
CA LEU A 50 13.18 -3.18 5.65
C LEU A 50 13.66 -1.85 6.28
N ASP A 51 14.96 -1.75 6.58
CA ASP A 51 15.56 -0.55 7.19
C ASP A 51 15.83 0.59 6.20
N ASP A 52 15.55 0.40 4.91
CA ASP A 52 15.77 1.43 3.91
C ASP A 52 14.75 2.56 4.04
N GLU A 53 15.23 3.79 4.24
CA GLU A 53 14.40 4.98 4.46
C GLU A 53 13.48 5.28 3.26
N ARG A 54 13.85 4.82 2.05
CA ARG A 54 13.04 4.98 0.84
C ARG A 54 11.71 4.24 0.91
N ILE A 55 11.56 3.26 1.79
CA ILE A 55 10.30 2.55 2.04
C ILE A 55 9.23 3.49 2.63
N ASP A 56 9.64 4.51 3.39
CA ASP A 56 8.69 5.47 3.97
C ASP A 56 8.46 6.69 3.06
N LEU A 57 9.13 6.75 1.90
CA LEU A 57 8.91 7.83 0.95
C LEU A 57 7.57 7.65 0.25
N PRO A 58 6.63 8.60 0.42
CA PRO A 58 5.34 8.52 -0.24
C PRO A 58 5.52 8.70 -1.75
N TYR A 59 4.75 7.92 -2.52
CA TYR A 59 4.51 8.23 -3.93
C TYR A 59 3.60 9.46 -4.06
N GLU A 60 3.62 10.14 -5.21
CA GLU A 60 2.91 11.42 -5.37
C GLU A 60 1.39 11.31 -5.10
N LYS A 61 0.83 12.36 -4.48
CA LYS A 61 -0.50 12.43 -3.82
C LYS A 61 -1.71 12.04 -4.68
N ASP A 62 -1.58 12.04 -6.00
CA ASP A 62 -2.70 11.84 -6.93
C ASP A 62 -2.93 10.37 -7.32
N TYR A 63 -2.01 9.49 -6.95
CA TYR A 63 -2.15 8.07 -7.23
C TYR A 63 -2.99 7.40 -6.14
N ARG A 64 -4.30 7.26 -6.40
CA ARG A 64 -5.09 6.21 -5.78
C ARG A 64 -4.45 4.88 -6.19
N ALA A 65 -3.61 4.31 -5.32
CA ALA A 65 -3.11 2.97 -5.50
C ALA A 65 -4.29 1.99 -5.31
N VAL A 66 -5.04 1.82 -6.39
CA VAL A 66 -5.82 0.61 -6.64
C VAL A 66 -4.79 -0.52 -6.58
N ALA A 67 -5.10 -1.61 -5.88
CA ALA A 67 -4.42 -2.86 -6.19
C ALA A 67 -4.70 -3.13 -7.67
N GLU A 68 -3.82 -2.66 -8.56
CA GLU A 68 -3.73 -3.22 -9.90
C GLU A 68 -3.66 -4.74 -9.71
N GLU A 69 -4.24 -5.51 -10.63
CA GLU A 69 -4.19 -6.97 -10.58
C GLU A 69 -2.72 -7.44 -10.68
N ILE A 70 -1.98 -7.28 -9.60
CA ILE A 70 -0.70 -7.88 -9.33
C ILE A 70 -1.07 -9.24 -8.79
N ASP A 71 -0.60 -10.28 -9.47
CA ASP A 71 -0.75 -11.63 -8.97
C ASP A 71 -0.12 -11.68 -7.57
N VAL A 72 -0.97 -11.89 -6.56
CA VAL A 72 -0.57 -11.89 -5.15
C VAL A 72 0.40 -13.03 -4.83
N ASP A 73 0.53 -14.00 -5.73
CA ASP A 73 1.49 -15.10 -5.64
C ASP A 73 2.93 -14.67 -5.98
N ASP A 74 3.14 -13.55 -6.68
CA ASP A 74 4.46 -13.01 -7.04
C ASP A 74 5.02 -12.00 -6.02
N LEU A 75 4.34 -11.84 -4.88
CA LEU A 75 4.75 -10.91 -3.84
C LEU A 75 5.82 -11.51 -2.91
N ILE A 76 6.95 -10.84 -2.82
CA ILE A 76 8.05 -11.18 -1.92
C ILE A 76 7.87 -10.38 -0.63
N PHE A 77 7.65 -11.06 0.50
CA PHE A 77 7.54 -10.40 1.79
C PHE A 77 8.90 -9.81 2.23
N VAL A 78 8.94 -8.50 2.42
CA VAL A 78 10.15 -7.77 2.89
C VAL A 78 10.13 -7.64 4.41
N GLY A 79 8.97 -7.32 4.99
CA GLY A 79 8.83 -7.11 6.43
C GLY A 79 7.55 -6.37 6.80
N ASN A 80 7.50 -5.83 8.01
CA ASN A 80 6.38 -5.04 8.49
C ASN A 80 6.90 -3.77 9.17
N LYS A 81 6.30 -2.63 8.83
CA LYS A 81 6.60 -1.33 9.44
C LYS A 81 5.31 -0.60 9.73
N GLN A 82 5.23 0.02 10.91
CA GLN A 82 4.03 0.78 11.29
C GLN A 82 3.74 1.88 10.28
N LEU A 83 2.45 2.20 10.13
CA LEU A 83 2.04 3.30 9.28
C LEU A 83 2.45 4.63 9.91
N ASN A 84 3.00 5.53 9.09
CA ASN A 84 3.26 6.90 9.49
C ASN A 84 1.96 7.73 9.48
N GLU A 85 2.03 8.97 9.98
CA GLU A 85 0.84 9.84 10.11
C GLU A 85 0.15 10.11 8.76
N GLN A 86 0.92 10.21 7.66
CA GLN A 86 0.38 10.47 6.33
C GLN A 86 -0.37 9.25 5.78
N GLU A 87 0.20 8.07 5.95
CA GLU A 87 -0.39 6.78 5.58
C GLU A 87 -1.68 6.51 6.37
N LEU A 88 -1.68 6.80 7.67
CA LEU A 88 -2.87 6.70 8.52
C LEU A 88 -3.98 7.65 8.06
N ALA A 89 -3.63 8.88 7.66
CA ALA A 89 -4.59 9.84 7.13
C ALA A 89 -5.24 9.34 5.82
N LEU A 90 -4.48 8.64 4.96
CA LEU A 90 -5.00 8.03 3.74
C LEU A 90 -6.01 6.92 4.03
N VAL A 91 -5.74 6.04 5.01
CA VAL A 91 -6.68 5.00 5.46
C VAL A 91 -8.00 5.63 5.95
N ILE A 92 -7.91 6.68 6.78
CA ILE A 92 -9.09 7.37 7.31
C ILE A 92 -9.90 8.03 6.18
N LYS A 93 -9.23 8.69 5.23
CA LYS A 93 -9.89 9.32 4.07
C LYS A 93 -10.55 8.27 3.17
N GLY A 94 -9.86 7.15 2.90
CA GLY A 94 -10.37 6.04 2.10
C GLY A 94 -11.67 5.46 2.65
N ARG A 95 -11.73 5.22 3.98
CA ARG A 95 -12.95 4.73 4.66
C ARG A 95 -14.15 5.68 4.51
N ARG A 96 -13.92 7.00 4.50
CA ARG A 96 -14.99 8.00 4.30
C ARG A 96 -15.54 8.04 2.88
N THR A 97 -14.75 7.61 1.89
CA THR A 97 -15.19 7.56 0.48
C THR A 97 -15.89 6.25 0.12
N THR A 98 -15.59 5.14 0.79
CA THR A 98 -16.19 3.81 0.48
C THR A 98 -17.44 3.52 1.33
N GLY A 99 -17.52 4.09 2.53
CA GLY A 99 -18.77 4.16 3.28
C GLY A 99 -19.56 5.39 2.85
N GLY A 100 -20.63 5.21 2.10
CA GLY A 100 -21.53 6.29 1.68
C GLY A 100 -22.09 7.05 2.89
N PHE A 101 -21.37 8.09 3.32
CA PHE A 101 -21.90 9.18 4.13
C PHE A 101 -21.04 10.41 3.85
N THR A 102 -21.53 11.26 2.95
CA THR A 102 -21.05 12.63 2.80
C THR A 102 -21.35 13.35 4.12
N ILE A 103 -20.35 13.49 5.00
CA ILE A 103 -20.43 14.48 6.07
C ILE A 103 -20.01 15.80 5.42
N LEU A 104 -21.02 16.55 4.99
CA LEU A 104 -20.86 17.97 4.65
C LEU A 104 -20.55 18.71 5.96
N PHE A 105 -19.33 19.22 6.10
CA PHE A 105 -19.10 20.34 7.00
C PHE A 105 -19.61 21.59 6.28
N SER A 106 -20.77 22.09 6.73
CA SER A 106 -21.18 23.46 6.45
C SER A 106 -20.64 24.34 7.57
N ASP A 107 -19.82 25.33 7.23
CA ASP A 107 -19.68 26.56 8.01
C ASP A 107 -20.95 27.41 7.84
#